data_AF-A0A956RZC8-F1
#
_entry.id   AF-A0A956RZC8-F1
#
_cell.length_a   1.000
_cell.length_b   1.000
_cell.length_c   1.000
_cell.angle_alpha   90.00
_cell.angle_beta   90.00
_cell.angle_gamma   90.00
#
_symmetry.space_group_name_H-M   'P 1'
#
loop_
_entity.id
_entity.type
_entity.pdbx_description
1 polymer ?
#
loop_
_entity_poly.entity_id
_entity_poly.type
_entity_poly.pdbx_seq_one_letter_code
_entity_poly.pdbx_strand_id
1 'polypeptide(L)'
;IDLHNLLHFLTLRVDARAQWEIQQFARVIAGIVKRVAPLSYEAWVDYDLAARPITRAEREVLSRLLTVDDAGLHGRAGSVPAPDLQAAGLSRREVEELAEKLASPTVPDFELDLTSMRTADDVARTMYQAVPSAFE
;
A
#
# COMPACT_ATOMS: atom_id res chain seq x y z
N ILE A 1 -11.37 9.36 18.20
CA ILE A 1 -11.04 8.19 17.37
C ILE A 1 -10.09 7.32 18.18
N ASP A 2 -10.29 6.01 18.26
CA ASP A 2 -9.32 5.10 18.85
C ASP A 2 -8.22 4.73 17.84
N LEU A 3 -7.18 4.03 18.30
CA LEU A 3 -6.03 3.68 17.46
C LEU A 3 -6.40 2.75 16.30
N HIS A 4 -7.28 1.77 16.50
CA HIS A 4 -7.68 0.84 15.45
C HIS A 4 -8.36 1.57 14.28
N ASN A 5 -9.35 2.41 14.60
CA ASN A 5 -10.05 3.23 13.63
C ASN A 5 -9.13 4.26 12.97
N LEU A 6 -8.13 4.77 13.71
CA LEU A 6 -7.13 5.67 13.15
C LEU A 6 -6.24 4.96 12.12
N LEU A 7 -5.75 3.76 12.42
CA LEU A 7 -4.93 2.98 11.49
C LEU A 7 -5.71 2.63 10.22
N HIS A 8 -7.00 2.25 10.36
CA HIS A 8 -7.88 2.05 9.21
C HIS A 8 -8.03 3.33 8.36
N PHE A 9 -8.24 4.49 9.00
CA PHE A 9 -8.27 5.78 8.32
C PHE A 9 -6.95 6.04 7.56
N LEU A 10 -5.80 5.77 8.19
CA LEU A 10 -4.50 5.96 7.57
C LEU A 10 -4.34 5.09 6.33
N THR A 11 -4.70 3.81 6.37
CA THR A 11 -4.66 2.91 5.20
C THR A 11 -5.36 3.51 3.98
N LEU A 12 -6.52 4.14 4.19
CA LEU A 12 -7.29 4.75 3.10
C LEU A 12 -6.75 6.09 2.62
N ARG A 13 -6.04 6.84 3.48
CA ARG A 13 -5.66 8.23 3.21
C ARG A 13 -4.19 8.42 2.87
N VAL A 14 -3.31 7.49 3.19
CA VAL A 14 -1.92 7.52 2.70
C VAL A 14 -1.80 7.00 1.26
N ASP A 15 -2.82 6.29 0.76
CA ASP A 15 -2.89 5.76 -0.60
C ASP A 15 -2.73 6.86 -1.66
N ALA A 16 -2.00 6.59 -2.73
CA ALA A 16 -1.72 7.55 -3.80
C ALA A 16 -2.96 8.00 -4.59
N ARG A 17 -4.07 7.27 -4.49
CA ARG A 17 -5.36 7.62 -5.11
C ARG A 17 -6.19 8.54 -4.22
N ALA A 18 -5.79 8.77 -2.97
CA ALA A 18 -6.45 9.76 -2.12
C ALA A 18 -6.17 11.18 -2.61
N GLN A 19 -7.06 12.11 -2.29
CA GLN A 19 -6.84 13.52 -2.59
C GLN A 19 -5.55 14.00 -1.91
N TRP A 20 -4.75 14.78 -2.62
CA TRP A 20 -3.38 15.11 -2.19
C TRP A 20 -3.35 15.77 -0.81
N GLU A 21 -4.28 16.67 -0.50
CA GLU A 21 -4.35 17.41 0.75
C GLU A 21 -4.53 16.45 1.95
N ILE A 22 -5.53 15.57 1.91
CA ILE A 22 -5.78 14.63 3.01
C ILE A 22 -4.64 13.62 3.15
N GLN A 23 -3.97 13.30 2.04
CA GLN A 23 -2.78 12.46 2.07
C GLN A 23 -1.65 13.11 2.87
N GLN A 24 -1.40 14.42 2.71
CA GLN A 24 -0.36 15.11 3.49
C GLN A 24 -0.66 15.08 5.00
N PHE A 25 -1.92 15.31 5.39
CA PHE A 25 -2.33 15.17 6.79
C PHE A 25 -2.14 13.74 7.30
N ALA A 26 -2.57 12.74 6.54
CA ALA A 26 -2.43 11.34 6.92
C ALA A 26 -0.97 10.93 7.10
N ARG A 27 -0.05 11.41 6.24
CA ARG A 27 1.38 11.14 6.36
C ARG A 27 1.98 11.69 7.65
N VAL A 28 1.61 12.92 8.02
CA VAL A 28 2.03 13.51 9.30
C VAL A 28 1.47 12.72 10.48
N ILE A 29 0.19 12.35 10.44
CA ILE A 29 -0.44 11.55 11.50
C ILE A 29 0.24 10.18 11.62
N ALA A 30 0.56 9.51 10.51
CA ALA A 30 1.30 8.25 10.52
C ALA A 30 2.67 8.38 11.20
N GLY A 31 3.40 9.47 10.93
CA GLY A 31 4.66 9.77 11.61
C GLY A 31 4.51 10.04 13.12
N ILE A 32 3.40 10.64 13.55
CA ILE A 32 3.07 10.77 14.98
C ILE A 32 2.78 9.40 15.59
N VAL A 33 1.99 8.56 14.92
CA VAL A 33 1.65 7.20 15.38
C VAL A 33 2.92 6.35 15.50
N LYS A 34 3.86 6.45 14.56
CA LYS A 34 5.17 5.78 14.62
C LYS A 34 5.93 6.10 15.92
N ARG A 35 5.86 7.35 16.39
CA ARG A 35 6.53 7.78 17.63
C ARG A 35 5.77 7.40 18.90
N VAL A 36 4.43 7.46 18.87
CA VAL A 36 3.59 7.26 20.05
C VAL A 36 3.27 5.78 20.31
N ALA A 37 3.06 5.00 19.26
CA ALA A 37 2.67 3.59 19.31
C ALA A 37 3.46 2.74 18.28
N PRO A 38 4.80 2.62 18.43
CA PRO A 38 5.69 2.04 17.42
C PRO A 38 5.33 0.59 17.07
N LEU A 39 5.01 -0.25 18.06
CA LEU A 39 4.65 -1.65 17.82
C LEU A 39 3.36 -1.79 17.00
N SER A 40 2.36 -0.94 17.27
CA SER A 40 1.12 -0.93 16.50
C SER A 40 1.33 -0.35 15.10
N TYR A 41 2.23 0.63 14.96
CA TYR A 41 2.62 1.17 13.67
C TYR A 41 3.31 0.10 12.80
N GLU A 42 4.28 -0.63 13.34
CA GLU A 42 4.97 -1.72 12.63
C GLU A 42 3.98 -2.80 12.19
N ALA A 43 3.09 -3.24 13.09
CA ALA A 43 2.05 -4.20 12.74
C ALA A 43 1.12 -3.69 11.63
N TRP A 44 0.72 -2.41 11.68
CA TRP A 44 -0.08 -1.79 10.62
C TRP A 44 0.67 -1.75 9.29
N VAL A 45 1.96 -1.43 9.29
CA VAL A 45 2.78 -1.45 8.07
C VAL A 45 2.79 -2.85 7.47
N ASP A 46 3.05 -3.88 8.28
CA ASP A 46 3.22 -5.25 7.81
C ASP A 46 1.90 -5.91 7.37
N TYR A 47 0.84 -5.71 8.13
CA TYR A 47 -0.42 -6.46 7.96
C TYR A 47 -1.52 -5.69 7.23
N ASP A 48 -1.46 -4.37 7.16
CA ASP A 48 -2.49 -3.55 6.51
C ASP A 48 -1.94 -2.76 5.32
N LEU A 49 -0.88 -1.96 5.52
CA LEU A 49 -0.41 -1.02 4.50
C LEU A 49 0.35 -1.71 3.36
N ALA A 50 1.32 -2.56 3.69
CA ALA A 50 2.14 -3.30 2.73
C ALA A 50 1.51 -4.63 2.31
N ALA A 51 0.53 -5.11 3.06
CA ALA A 51 -0.13 -6.38 2.80
C ALA A 51 -0.98 -6.34 1.52
N ARG A 52 -0.97 -7.45 0.78
CA ARG A 52 -1.84 -7.67 -0.38
C ARG A 52 -2.53 -9.03 -0.27
N PRO A 53 -3.85 -9.09 -0.48
CA PRO A 53 -4.57 -10.36 -0.44
C PRO A 53 -4.20 -11.22 -1.65
N ILE A 54 -3.87 -12.49 -1.38
CA ILE A 54 -3.73 -13.52 -2.40
C ILE A 54 -5.08 -14.20 -2.61
N THR A 55 -5.60 -14.15 -3.83
CA THR A 55 -6.88 -14.76 -4.19
C THR A 55 -6.78 -16.30 -4.20
N ARG A 56 -7.93 -16.97 -4.26
CA ARG A 56 -7.98 -18.44 -4.36
C ARG A 56 -7.19 -18.96 -5.56
N ALA A 57 -7.36 -18.33 -6.73
CA ALA A 57 -6.72 -18.76 -7.97
C ALA A 57 -5.20 -18.51 -7.94
N GLU A 58 -4.79 -17.34 -7.43
CA GLU A 58 -3.37 -17.02 -7.23
C GLU A 58 -2.69 -18.01 -6.28
N ARG A 59 -3.35 -18.36 -5.17
CA ARG A 59 -2.85 -19.36 -4.22
C ARG A 59 -2.68 -20.74 -4.85
N GLU A 60 -3.61 -21.14 -5.72
CA GLU A 60 -3.53 -22.41 -6.45
C GLU A 60 -2.34 -22.43 -7.41
N VAL A 61 -2.07 -21.34 -8.12
CA VAL A 61 -0.90 -21.25 -9.00
C VAL A 61 0.40 -21.27 -8.19
N LEU A 62 0.47 -20.50 -7.10
CA LEU A 62 1.65 -20.44 -6.24
C LEU A 62 1.97 -21.80 -5.59
N SER A 63 0.97 -22.58 -5.18
CA SER A 63 1.20 -23.90 -4.59
C SER A 63 1.78 -24.94 -5.57
N ARG A 64 1.59 -24.74 -6.89
CA ARG A 64 2.23 -25.55 -7.94
C ARG A 64 3.71 -25.22 -8.13
N LEU A 65 4.13 -24.02 -7.73
CA LEU A 65 5.49 -23.53 -7.90
C LEU A 65 6.31 -23.54 -6.61
N LEU A 66 5.65 -23.51 -5.46
CA LEU A 66 6.31 -23.37 -4.17
C LEU A 66 6.04 -24.58 -3.27
N THR A 67 7.01 -24.89 -2.43
CA THR A 67 6.87 -25.86 -1.35
C THR A 67 7.57 -25.30 -0.11
N VAL A 68 7.01 -25.58 1.07
CA VAL A 68 7.56 -25.12 2.34
C VAL A 68 7.74 -26.33 3.24
N ASP A 69 8.92 -26.45 3.84
CA ASP A 69 9.25 -27.43 4.85
C ASP A 69 10.15 -26.78 5.93
N ASP A 70 10.60 -27.58 6.90
CA ASP A 70 11.44 -27.08 7.99
C ASP A 70 12.78 -26.49 7.52
N ALA A 71 13.23 -26.82 6.30
CA ALA A 71 14.46 -26.28 5.70
C ALA A 71 14.22 -24.96 4.94
N GLY A 72 12.98 -24.57 4.69
CA GLY A 72 12.62 -23.25 4.14
C GLY A 72 11.56 -23.27 3.04
N LEU A 73 11.56 -22.19 2.24
CA LEU A 73 10.71 -22.02 1.06
C LEU A 73 11.50 -22.38 -0.19
N HIS A 74 11.03 -23.37 -0.95
CA HIS A 74 11.70 -23.85 -2.15
C HIS A 74 10.82 -23.70 -3.39
N GLY A 75 11.46 -23.38 -4.51
CA GLY A 75 10.85 -23.45 -5.82
C GLY A 75 10.82 -24.88 -6.35
N ARG A 76 9.66 -25.32 -6.83
CA ARG A 76 9.52 -26.53 -7.66
C ARG A 76 10.05 -26.22 -9.06
N ALA A 77 10.80 -27.15 -9.66
CA ALA A 77 11.28 -26.96 -11.03
C ALA A 77 10.09 -26.87 -12.00
N GLY A 78 10.06 -25.82 -12.84
CA GLY A 78 9.03 -25.64 -13.86
C GLY A 78 8.49 -24.22 -13.95
N SER A 79 7.41 -24.07 -14.71
CA SER A 79 6.68 -22.82 -14.92
C SER A 79 5.19 -23.13 -15.09
N VAL A 80 4.31 -22.21 -14.71
CA VAL A 80 2.88 -22.31 -15.06
C VAL A 80 2.62 -21.46 -16.31
N PRO A 81 2.46 -22.07 -17.50
CA PRO A 81 2.25 -21.32 -18.74
C PRO A 81 0.87 -20.63 -18.76
N ALA A 82 0.71 -19.63 -19.62
CA ALA A 82 -0.51 -18.82 -19.69
C ALA A 82 -1.83 -19.62 -19.83
N PRO A 83 -1.90 -20.73 -20.59
CA PRO A 83 -3.12 -21.55 -20.65
C PRO A 83 -3.51 -22.16 -19.30
N ASP A 84 -2.52 -22.54 -18.48
CA ASP A 84 -2.75 -23.14 -17.17
C ASP A 84 -3.15 -22.10 -16.12
N LEU A 85 -2.65 -20.87 -16.26
CA LEU A 85 -3.11 -19.71 -15.46
C LEU A 85 -4.60 -19.43 -15.75
N GLN A 86 -4.99 -19.44 -17.03
CA GLN A 86 -6.39 -19.27 -17.43
C GLN A 86 -7.27 -20.41 -16.92
N ALA A 87 -6.80 -21.65 -16.99
CA ALA A 87 -7.52 -22.81 -16.45
C ALA A 87 -7.70 -22.74 -14.92
N ALA A 88 -6.76 -22.12 -14.20
CA ALA A 88 -6.89 -21.84 -12.76
C ALA A 88 -7.84 -20.65 -12.46
N GLY A 89 -8.29 -19.94 -13.48
CA GLY A 89 -9.24 -18.83 -13.39
C GLY A 89 -8.59 -17.45 -13.36
N LEU A 90 -7.32 -17.31 -13.72
CA LEU A 90 -6.68 -15.99 -13.86
C LEU A 90 -6.87 -15.45 -15.28
N SER A 91 -7.62 -14.37 -15.40
CA SER A 91 -7.69 -13.53 -16.59
C SER A 91 -6.39 -12.75 -16.79
N ARG A 92 -6.23 -12.10 -17.95
CA ARG A 92 -5.07 -11.22 -18.23
C ARG A 92 -4.87 -10.17 -17.13
N ARG A 93 -5.97 -9.54 -16.68
CA ARG A 93 -5.94 -8.53 -15.62
C ARG A 93 -5.48 -9.11 -14.28
N GLU A 94 -5.97 -10.29 -13.89
CA GLU A 94 -5.55 -10.93 -12.63
C GLU A 94 -4.10 -11.40 -12.68
N VAL A 95 -3.59 -11.76 -13.86
CA VAL A 95 -2.14 -12.04 -14.04
C VAL A 95 -1.31 -10.77 -13.84
N GLU A 96 -1.75 -9.63 -14.37
CA GLU A 96 -1.11 -8.33 -14.14
C GLU A 96 -1.15 -7.95 -12.65
N GLU A 97 -2.30 -8.09 -11.99
CA GLU A 97 -2.45 -7.85 -10.55
C GLU A 97 -1.59 -8.80 -9.71
N LEU A 98 -1.49 -10.09 -10.06
CA LEU A 98 -0.60 -11.04 -9.38
C LEU A 98 0.87 -10.63 -9.53
N ALA A 99 1.29 -10.19 -10.72
CA ALA A 99 2.66 -9.73 -10.95
C ALA A 99 2.99 -8.51 -10.06
N GLU A 100 2.05 -7.57 -9.93
CA GLU A 100 2.19 -6.43 -9.02
C GLU A 100 2.26 -6.85 -7.55
N LYS A 101 1.43 -7.82 -7.12
CA LYS A 101 1.43 -8.35 -5.74
C LYS A 101 2.74 -9.04 -5.37
N LEU A 102 3.39 -9.71 -6.32
CA LEU A 102 4.65 -10.42 -6.11
C LEU A 102 5.88 -9.50 -6.16
N ALA A 103 5.74 -8.30 -6.71
CA ALA A 103 6.79 -7.28 -6.64
C ALA A 103 6.95 -6.80 -5.18
N SER A 104 8.18 -6.44 -4.79
CA SER A 104 8.43 -5.93 -3.43
C SER A 104 7.63 -4.64 -3.18
N PRO A 105 6.85 -4.56 -2.09
CA PRO A 105 6.05 -3.39 -1.81
C PRO A 105 6.94 -2.19 -1.50
N THR A 106 6.57 -1.02 -2.03
CA THR A 106 7.16 0.25 -1.60
C THR A 106 6.36 0.80 -0.43
N VAL A 107 6.96 0.80 0.75
CA VAL A 107 6.37 1.45 1.93
C VAL A 107 6.85 2.90 1.94
N PRO A 108 5.96 3.90 1.89
CA PRO A 108 6.36 5.28 2.01
C PRO A 108 7.03 5.54 3.35
N ASP A 109 8.09 6.35 3.36
CA ASP A 109 8.61 6.85 4.63
C ASP A 109 7.65 7.91 5.20
N PHE A 110 7.29 7.71 6.46
CA PHE A 110 6.42 8.59 7.23
C PHE A 110 7.19 9.34 8.33
N GLU A 111 8.53 9.31 8.31
CA GLU A 111 9.33 10.13 9.21
C GLU A 111 8.94 11.61 9.13
N LEU A 112 8.78 12.22 10.31
CA LEU A 112 8.42 13.63 10.41
C LEU A 112 9.68 14.47 10.27
N ASP A 113 9.84 15.06 9.08
CA ASP A 113 10.79 16.13 8.83
C ASP A 113 10.14 17.50 9.05
N LEU A 114 10.35 18.05 10.24
CA LEU A 114 9.82 19.37 10.59
C LEU A 114 10.49 20.52 9.82
N THR A 115 11.64 20.28 9.19
CA THR A 115 12.30 21.31 8.37
C THR A 115 11.54 21.60 7.07
N SER A 116 10.69 20.66 6.64
CA SER A 116 9.81 20.79 5.47
C SER A 116 8.51 21.55 5.76
N MET A 117 8.27 21.95 7.02
CA MET A 117 7.02 22.57 7.43
C MET A 117 6.82 23.93 6.75
N ARG A 118 5.68 24.08 6.09
CA ARG A 118 5.24 25.33 5.47
C ARG A 118 4.31 26.08 6.42
N THR A 119 4.33 27.41 6.35
CA THR A 119 3.38 28.23 7.12
C THR A 119 1.96 28.05 6.57
N ALA A 120 0.96 28.27 7.42
CA ALA A 120 -0.44 28.22 6.99
C ALA A 120 -0.73 29.23 5.87
N ASP A 121 -0.16 30.43 5.96
CA ASP A 121 -0.32 31.49 4.95
C ASP A 121 0.28 31.11 3.59
N ASP A 122 1.44 30.45 3.58
CA ASP A 122 2.06 30.00 2.33
C ASP A 122 1.25 28.89 1.66
N VAL A 123 0.73 27.93 2.44
CA VAL A 123 -0.12 26.85 1.91
C VAL A 123 -1.43 27.43 1.37
N ALA A 124 -2.08 28.33 2.13
CA ALA A 124 -3.30 29.00 1.71
C ALA A 124 -3.10 29.76 0.39
N ARG A 125 -2.00 30.50 0.25
CA ARG A 125 -1.67 31.23 -0.98
C ARG A 125 -1.55 30.30 -2.19
N THR A 126 -0.84 29.18 -2.04
CA THR A 126 -0.71 28.17 -3.12
C THR A 126 -2.06 27.57 -3.49
N MET A 127 -2.89 27.22 -2.50
CA MET A 127 -4.22 26.66 -2.72
C MET A 127 -5.12 27.63 -3.48
N TYR A 128 -5.17 28.90 -3.08
CA TYR A 128 -5.95 29.93 -3.76
C TYR A 128 -5.54 30.13 -5.22
N GLN A 129 -4.24 30.10 -5.52
CA GLN A 129 -3.73 30.22 -6.89
C GLN A 129 -4.07 29.02 -7.77
N ALA A 130 -4.31 27.84 -7.20
CA ALA A 130 -4.68 26.63 -7.93
C ALA A 130 -6.18 26.59 -8.29
N VAL A 131 -7.01 27.46 -7.70
CA VAL A 131 -8.43 27.57 -8.05
C VAL A 131 -8.56 28.28 -9.40
N PRO A 132 -9.18 27.64 -10.43
CA PRO A 132 -9.39 28.28 -11.72
C PRO A 132 -10.21 29.57 -11.55
N SER A 133 -9.74 30.65 -12.15
CA SER A 133 -10.42 31.95 -12.11
C SER A 133 -11.57 32.07 -13.11
N ALA A 134 -11.70 31.14 -14.05
CA ALA A 134 -12.80 31.01 -14.99
C ALA A 134 -13.12 29.53 -15.25
N PHE A 135 -14.40 29.19 -15.26
CA PHE A 135 -14.91 27.91 -15.75
C PHE A 135 -15.48 28.19 -17.15
N GLU A 136 -14.77 27.82 -18.21
CA GLU A 136 -15.32 27.79 -19.59
C GLU A 136 -16.17 26.54 -19.81
#